data_AF-A0A9D7SXL5-F1
#
_entry.id   AF-A0A9D7SXL5-F1
#
_cell.length_a   1.000
_cell.length_b   1.000
_cell.length_c   1.000
_cell.angle_alpha   90.00
_cell.angle_beta   90.00
_cell.angle_gamma   90.00
#
_symmetry.space_group_name_H-M   'P 1'
#
loop_
_entity.id
_entity.type
_entity.pdbx_description
1 polymer ?
#
loop_
_entity_poly.entity_id
_entity_poly.type
_entity_poly.pdbx_seq_one_letter_code
_entity_poly.pdbx_strand_id
1 'polypeptide(L)' 'MNNQKLLETVSDISYIAGENKYFSGNSRADVSTFIFWAKEFQKENSKTNWHEVDYISSIEGFTENKINEFLY' A
#
# COMPACT_ATOMS: atom_id res chain seq x y z
N MET A 1 -17.16 -8.84 -8.18
CA MET A 1 -16.05 -9.27 -7.30
C MET A 1 -14.69 -8.65 -7.67
N ASN A 2 -14.56 -7.77 -8.68
CA ASN A 2 -13.25 -7.30 -9.18
C ASN A 2 -12.54 -6.19 -8.39
N ASN A 3 -13.12 -5.65 -7.31
CA ASN A 3 -12.46 -4.58 -6.52
C ASN A 3 -12.10 -4.96 -5.09
N GLN A 4 -12.48 -6.14 -4.59
CA GLN A 4 -12.29 -6.46 -3.18
C GLN A 4 -10.81 -6.48 -2.79
N LYS A 5 -9.96 -7.14 -3.59
CA LYS A 5 -8.51 -7.13 -3.36
C LYS A 5 -7.89 -5.73 -3.38
N LEU A 6 -8.38 -4.84 -4.27
CA LEU A 6 -7.86 -3.47 -4.34
C LEU A 6 -8.26 -2.68 -3.09
N LEU A 7 -9.48 -2.88 -2.60
CA LEU A 7 -9.94 -2.25 -1.36
C LEU A 7 -9.15 -2.76 -0.15
N GLU A 8 -8.89 -4.06 -0.07
CA GLU A 8 -8.02 -4.66 0.96
C GLU A 8 -6.62 -4.03 0.94
N THR A 9 -5.97 -4.00 -0.23
CA THR A 9 -4.64 -3.38 -0.38
C THR A 9 -4.64 -1.89 0.00
N VAL A 10 -5.69 -1.13 -0.34
CA VAL A 10 -5.82 0.28 0.09
C VAL A 10 -5.95 0.39 1.60
N SER A 11 -6.75 -0.49 2.23
CA SER A 11 -6.94 -0.52 3.68
C SER A 11 -5.64 -0.86 4.40
N ASP A 12 -4.88 -1.85 3.92
CA ASP A 12 -3.61 -2.25 4.50
C ASP A 12 -2.57 -1.12 4.42
N ILE A 13 -2.41 -0.50 3.23
CA ILE A 13 -1.52 0.66 3.05
C ILE A 13 -1.92 1.81 3.98
N SER A 14 -3.23 2.09 4.10
CA SER A 14 -3.72 3.16 4.98
C SER A 14 -3.42 2.89 6.46
N TYR A 15 -3.54 1.62 6.88
CA TYR A 15 -3.21 1.18 8.23
C TYR A 15 -1.72 1.35 8.52
N ILE A 16 -0.85 0.81 7.64
CA ILE A 16 0.61 0.89 7.78
C ILE A 16 1.10 2.34 7.77
N ALA A 17 0.53 3.18 6.90
CA ALA A 17 0.83 4.61 6.87
C ALA A 17 0.46 5.31 8.19
N GLY A 18 -0.68 4.94 8.79
CA GLY A 18 -1.11 5.42 10.10
C GLY A 18 -0.15 5.03 11.23
N GLU A 19 0.27 3.76 11.27
CA GLU A 19 1.27 3.25 12.24
C GLU A 19 2.61 4.00 12.10
N ASN A 20 2.99 4.36 10.87
CA ASN A 20 4.19 5.15 10.57
C ASN A 20 4.01 6.67 10.74
N LYS A 21 2.87 7.14 11.26
CA LYS A 21 2.54 8.57 11.45
C LYS A 21 2.64 9.41 10.17
N TYR A 22 2.45 8.78 9.01
CA TYR A 22 2.44 9.49 7.73
C TYR A 22 1.20 10.38 7.63
N PHE A 23 1.42 11.67 7.36
CA PHE A 23 0.37 12.61 7.03
C PHE A 23 0.96 13.78 6.25
N SER A 24 0.50 14.01 5.02
CA SER A 24 1.04 15.10 4.18
C SER A 24 0.48 16.48 4.55
N GLY A 25 -0.50 16.56 5.46
CA GLY A 25 -1.29 17.77 5.70
C GLY A 25 -2.63 17.77 4.94
N ASN A 26 -2.87 16.82 4.03
CA ASN A 26 -4.11 16.71 3.26
C ASN A 26 -4.57 15.25 3.10
N SER A 27 -5.57 14.87 3.88
CA SER A 27 -6.09 13.49 3.88
C SER A 27 -6.66 13.03 2.54
N ARG A 28 -7.19 13.92 1.70
CA ARG A 28 -7.68 13.55 0.36
C ARG A 28 -6.53 13.31 -0.63
N ALA A 29 -5.42 14.03 -0.47
CA ALA A 29 -4.20 13.76 -1.21
C ALA A 29 -3.62 12.41 -0.79
N ASP A 30 -3.52 12.16 0.53
CA ASP A 30 -3.00 10.89 1.08
C ASP A 30 -3.81 9.68 0.59
N VAL A 31 -5.14 9.73 0.68
CA VAL A 31 -6.01 8.67 0.16
C VAL A 31 -5.82 8.46 -1.35
N SER A 32 -5.67 9.54 -2.13
CA SER A 32 -5.40 9.41 -3.57
C SER A 32 -4.06 8.74 -3.84
N THR A 33 -3.04 9.07 -3.06
CA THR A 33 -1.71 8.45 -3.12
C THR A 33 -1.78 6.96 -2.75
N PHE A 34 -2.49 6.59 -1.69
CA PHE A 34 -2.62 5.18 -1.28
C PHE A 34 -3.38 4.35 -2.32
N ILE A 35 -4.40 4.91 -2.96
CA ILE A 35 -5.09 4.24 -4.09
C ILE A 35 -4.13 4.01 -5.26
N PHE A 36 -3.24 4.96 -5.53
CA PHE A 36 -2.23 4.81 -6.56
C PHE A 36 -1.22 3.72 -6.19
N TRP A 37 -0.66 3.76 -4.99
CA TRP A 37 0.25 2.72 -4.47
C TRP A 37 -0.37 1.33 -4.46
N ALA A 38 -1.64 1.20 -4.10
CA ALA A 38 -2.33 -0.10 -4.12
C ALA A 38 -2.43 -0.68 -5.53
N LYS A 39 -2.67 0.16 -6.55
CA LYS A 39 -2.67 -0.28 -7.96
C LYS A 39 -1.27 -0.67 -8.42
N GLU A 40 -0.24 0.07 -8.00
CA GLU A 40 1.16 -0.28 -8.27
C GLU A 40 1.50 -1.64 -7.67
N PHE A 41 1.22 -1.83 -6.38
CA PHE A 41 1.48 -3.08 -5.66
C PHE A 41 0.82 -4.29 -6.34
N GLN A 42 -0.45 -4.16 -6.73
CA GLN A 42 -1.16 -5.23 -7.44
C GLN A 42 -0.59 -5.52 -8.83
N LYS A 43 -0.14 -4.48 -9.54
CA LYS A 43 0.48 -4.64 -10.86
C LYS A 43 1.82 -5.38 -10.75
N GLU A 44 2.67 -4.95 -9.83
CA GLU A 44 3.99 -5.54 -9.57
C GLU A 44 3.87 -6.99 -9.10
N ASN A 45 2.86 -7.29 -8.28
CA ASN A 45 2.65 -8.62 -7.72
C ASN A 45 1.56 -9.45 -8.44
N SER A 46 1.21 -9.07 -9.67
CA SER A 46 0.15 -9.74 -10.45
C SER A 46 0.42 -11.23 -10.72
N LYS A 47 1.68 -11.65 -10.60
CA LYS A 47 2.14 -13.04 -10.80
C LYS A 47 2.72 -13.68 -9.53
N THR A 48 2.64 -12.99 -8.39
CA THR A 48 3.20 -13.49 -7.14
C THR A 48 2.37 -14.64 -6.61
N ASN A 49 3.02 -15.75 -6.26
CA ASN A 49 2.39 -16.85 -5.53
C ASN A 49 2.37 -16.54 -4.04
N TRP A 50 1.25 -16.03 -3.53
CA TRP A 50 1.06 -15.69 -2.12
C TRP A 50 1.02 -16.91 -1.17
N HIS A 51 1.10 -18.14 -1.69
CA HIS A 51 1.34 -19.33 -0.86
C HIS A 51 2.82 -19.57 -0.57
N GLU A 52 3.72 -18.96 -1.35
CA GLU A 52 5.17 -19.07 -1.20
C GLU A 52 5.79 -17.78 -0.65
N VAL A 53 5.14 -16.65 -0.85
CA VAL A 53 5.57 -15.33 -0.39
C VAL A 53 4.57 -14.79 0.63
N ASP A 54 5.08 -14.31 1.77
CA ASP A 54 4.23 -13.70 2.79
C ASP A 54 3.69 -12.35 2.31
N TYR A 55 2.36 -12.27 2.19
CA TYR A 55 1.66 -11.06 1.77
C TYR A 55 1.90 -9.90 2.73
N ILE A 56 1.81 -10.16 4.04
CA ILE A 56 1.84 -9.12 5.07
C ILE A 56 3.21 -8.44 5.09
N SER A 57 4.30 -9.20 5.18
CA SER A 57 5.66 -8.64 5.11
C SER A 57 5.90 -7.89 3.78
N SER A 58 5.31 -8.37 2.69
CA SER A 58 5.48 -7.75 1.37
C SER A 58 4.79 -6.38 1.26
N ILE A 59 3.55 -6.25 1.77
CA ILE A 59 2.81 -4.99 1.74
C ILE A 59 3.33 -3.98 2.78
N GLU A 60 3.79 -4.45 3.94
CA GLU A 60 4.49 -3.64 4.94
C GLU A 60 5.76 -3.02 4.34
N GLY A 61 6.67 -3.86 3.83
CA GLY A 61 7.92 -3.38 3.24
C GLY A 61 7.71 -2.46 2.03
N PHE A 62 6.73 -2.76 1.18
CA PHE A 62 6.37 -1.87 0.07
C PHE A 62 5.91 -0.49 0.57
N THR A 63 5.02 -0.46 1.57
CA THR A 63 4.45 0.80 2.07
C THR A 63 5.49 1.64 2.80
N GLU A 64 6.33 1.02 3.63
CA GLU A 64 7.43 1.71 4.32
C GLU A 64 8.44 2.31 3.33
N ASN A 65 8.80 1.58 2.27
CA ASN A 65 9.66 2.11 1.22
C ASN A 65 9.05 3.33 0.52
N LYS A 66 7.75 3.26 0.17
CA LYS A 66 7.03 4.40 -0.42
C LYS A 66 7.00 5.62 0.51
N ILE A 67 6.77 5.42 1.80
CA ILE A 67 6.79 6.50 2.79
C ILE A 67 8.17 7.16 2.84
N ASN A 68 9.24 6.36 2.87
CA ASN A 68 10.61 6.85 2.95
C ASN A 68 11.05 7.59 1.66
N GLU A 69 10.61 7.15 0.48
CA GLU A 69 10.84 7.85 -0.79
C GLU A 69 10.21 9.25 -0.83
N PHE A 70 9.15 9.50 -0.05
CA PHE A 70 8.49 10.81 0.02
C PHE A 70 9.11 11.74 1.07
N LEU A 71 9.99 11.25 1.94
CA LEU A 71 10.64 12.02 3.01
C LEU A 71 12.03 12.56 2.62
N TYR A 72 12.53 12.21 1.42
CA TYR A 72 13.83 12.62 0.87
C TYR A 72 13.69 13.15 -0.56
#